data_AF-A0A9K3Q8E2-F1
#
_entry.id   AF-A0A9K3Q8E2-F1
#
_cell.length_a   1.000
_cell.length_b   1.000
_cell.length_c   1.000
_cell.angle_alpha   90.00
_cell.angle_beta   90.00
_cell.angle_gamma   90.00
#
_symmetry.space_group_name_H-M   'P 1'
#
loop_
_entity.id
_entity.type
_entity.pdbx_description
1 polymer ?
#
loop_
_entity_poly.entity_id
_entity_poly.type
_entity_poly.pdbx_seq_one_letter_code
_entity_poly.pdbx_strand_id
1 'polypeptide(L)'
;MDSNQTIQLLVLVLLVVVVSVFTGRNSDFLSQGTAERKSSKDTSNDALERNGPVRPTPIVSTPVMPSSAYISRWERAILEAEAMLANSSDGGVPSCLLPNTKGTADMLDRLLRQRDQKPSGVNSSSTDPLLSLPVLNVGMPKTGSSTLASFFKCSGFKGSHHYLSKVLANDKRSKEIQAPCMRDAARLGLPILKSCAENEEYLMQMDAEYPFTESMSDHISSKFRDDCFFPQLELLEALHDEAPNATYILPFRPITDWIKSMKSWNHMLSRFSKCNFPNMRMGLPENLQKPEPDLKQFLCSHVLHVRHFVEEFPSHNLIELDLYDQGTSGSVLSTLFPKRNRTTQGSCWGHANAKASVPQPKRQNSEPTRPGNKKK
;
A
#
# COMPACT_ATOMS: atom_id res chain seq x y z
N MET A 1 -53.68 -15.44 23.13
CA MET A 1 -52.38 -16.13 23.11
C MET A 1 -51.38 -15.22 23.77
N ASP A 2 -50.67 -15.73 24.77
CA ASP A 2 -49.73 -14.96 25.56
C ASP A 2 -48.54 -14.53 24.70
N SER A 3 -48.05 -13.30 24.84
CA SER A 3 -47.00 -12.71 23.98
C SER A 3 -45.74 -13.59 23.91
N ASN A 4 -45.47 -14.35 24.98
CA ASN A 4 -44.37 -15.29 25.07
C ASN A 4 -44.53 -16.53 24.16
N GLN A 5 -45.75 -16.98 23.88
CA GLN A 5 -45.98 -18.11 22.98
C GLN A 5 -45.78 -17.72 21.51
N THR A 6 -46.05 -16.45 21.15
CA THR A 6 -45.83 -15.96 19.78
C THR A 6 -44.35 -15.86 19.43
N ILE A 7 -43.52 -15.45 20.40
CA ILE A 7 -42.06 -15.36 20.21
C ILE A 7 -41.43 -16.75 20.07
N GLN A 8 -41.86 -17.71 20.89
CA GLN A 8 -41.40 -19.12 20.80
C GLN A 8 -41.73 -19.73 19.43
N LEU A 9 -42.93 -19.46 18.90
CA LEU A 9 -43.35 -19.97 17.58
C LEU A 9 -42.53 -19.35 16.44
N LEU A 10 -42.23 -18.04 16.52
CA LEU A 10 -41.41 -17.33 15.53
C LEU A 10 -39.96 -17.83 15.50
N VAL A 11 -39.36 -18.10 16.65
CA VAL A 11 -38.01 -18.66 16.75
C VAL A 11 -37.96 -20.07 16.16
N LEU A 12 -38.98 -20.90 16.41
CA LEU A 12 -39.06 -22.24 15.86
C LEU A 12 -39.19 -22.24 14.32
N VAL A 13 -40.01 -21.34 13.77
CA VAL A 13 -40.18 -21.20 12.31
C VAL A 13 -38.88 -20.72 11.65
N LEU A 14 -38.17 -19.76 12.26
CA LEU A 14 -36.87 -19.29 11.76
C LEU A 14 -35.82 -20.41 11.77
N LEU A 15 -35.78 -21.25 12.81
CA LEU A 15 -34.86 -22.39 12.86
C LEU A 15 -35.16 -23.44 11.79
N VAL A 16 -36.43 -23.73 11.50
CA VAL A 16 -36.82 -24.68 10.44
C VAL A 16 -36.43 -24.16 9.05
N VAL A 17 -36.57 -22.86 8.80
CA VAL A 17 -36.17 -22.25 7.51
C VAL A 17 -34.65 -22.30 7.33
N VAL A 18 -33.87 -22.01 8.38
CA VAL A 18 -32.39 -22.06 8.30
C VAL A 18 -31.89 -23.48 8.07
N VAL A 19 -32.48 -24.49 8.71
CA VAL A 19 -32.11 -25.90 8.49
C VAL A 19 -32.47 -26.36 7.07
N SER A 20 -33.61 -25.93 6.53
CA SER A 20 -34.04 -26.31 5.16
C SER A 20 -33.14 -25.72 4.07
N VAL A 21 -32.53 -24.56 4.31
CA VAL A 21 -31.59 -23.93 3.36
C VAL A 21 -30.25 -24.67 3.32
N PHE A 22 -29.83 -25.30 4.43
CA PHE A 22 -28.54 -25.99 4.51
C PHE A 22 -28.56 -27.46 4.08
N THR A 23 -29.73 -28.09 3.95
CA THR A 23 -29.85 -29.51 3.55
C THR A 23 -30.32 -29.74 2.11
N GLY A 24 -30.31 -28.70 1.27
CA GLY A 24 -30.65 -28.78 -0.15
C GLY A 24 -29.64 -29.56 -0.98
N ARG A 25 -29.84 -30.87 -1.07
CA ARG A 25 -29.14 -31.88 -1.88
C ARG A 25 -29.10 -31.55 -3.38
N ASN A 26 -27.93 -31.83 -3.96
CA ASN A 26 -27.72 -32.15 -5.37
C ASN A 26 -28.61 -33.33 -5.83
N SER A 27 -29.25 -33.17 -6.97
CA SER A 27 -29.71 -34.27 -7.82
C SER A 27 -29.71 -33.85 -9.29
N ASP A 28 -28.89 -34.57 -10.05
CA ASP A 28 -29.09 -35.03 -11.43
C ASP A 28 -29.26 -34.02 -12.58
N PHE A 29 -28.23 -33.99 -13.44
CA PHE A 29 -28.46 -33.82 -14.88
C PHE A 29 -27.50 -34.73 -15.66
N LEU A 30 -28.02 -35.91 -16.02
CA LEU A 30 -27.52 -36.77 -17.09
C LEU A 30 -28.21 -36.31 -18.38
N SER A 31 -27.44 -35.90 -19.39
CA SER A 31 -27.88 -36.03 -20.78
C SER A 31 -26.72 -36.44 -21.66
N GLN A 32 -26.97 -37.54 -22.37
CA GLN A 32 -26.13 -38.17 -23.36
C GLN A 32 -25.92 -37.27 -24.59
N GLY A 33 -24.80 -37.47 -25.26
CA GLY A 33 -24.49 -36.88 -26.56
C GLY A 33 -23.29 -37.59 -27.18
N THR A 34 -23.55 -38.71 -27.84
CA THR A 34 -22.64 -39.50 -28.68
C THR A 34 -22.28 -38.75 -29.97
N ALA A 35 -21.01 -38.73 -30.36
CA ALA A 35 -20.57 -38.57 -31.76
C ALA A 35 -19.13 -39.08 -31.95
N GLU A 36 -18.85 -39.53 -33.16
CA GLU A 36 -17.91 -40.60 -33.49
C GLU A 36 -16.44 -40.21 -33.73
N ARG A 37 -15.59 -41.19 -33.42
CA ARG A 37 -14.30 -41.59 -34.01
C ARG A 37 -14.00 -41.13 -35.45
N LYS A 38 -12.79 -40.58 -35.63
CA LYS A 38 -11.76 -40.98 -36.63
C LYS A 38 -10.39 -40.78 -35.98
N SER A 39 -9.71 -41.81 -35.47
CA SER A 39 -8.82 -42.76 -36.16
C SER A 39 -7.83 -42.12 -37.15
N SER A 40 -6.63 -41.79 -36.67
CA SER A 40 -5.39 -42.04 -37.43
C SER A 40 -4.29 -42.44 -36.47
N LYS A 41 -3.64 -43.56 -36.81
CA LYS A 41 -2.44 -44.09 -36.21
C LYS A 41 -1.28 -43.14 -36.49
N ASP A 42 -0.38 -42.97 -35.54
CA ASP A 42 1.03 -43.28 -35.80
C ASP A 42 1.78 -43.56 -34.50
N THR A 43 2.52 -44.65 -34.56
CA THR A 43 3.37 -45.24 -33.54
C THR A 43 4.79 -44.71 -33.70
N SER A 44 5.39 -44.17 -32.64
CA SER A 44 6.83 -44.35 -32.42
C SER A 44 7.13 -44.42 -30.93
N ASN A 45 7.79 -45.51 -30.56
CA ASN A 45 8.33 -45.77 -29.24
C ASN A 45 9.44 -44.76 -28.93
N ASP A 46 9.37 -44.11 -27.78
CA ASP A 46 10.55 -43.68 -27.03
C ASP A 46 10.23 -43.73 -25.54
N ALA A 47 10.93 -44.64 -24.85
CA ALA A 47 10.88 -44.81 -23.42
C ALA A 47 11.71 -43.70 -22.76
N LEU A 48 11.05 -42.59 -22.41
CA LEU A 48 11.56 -41.58 -21.50
C LEU A 48 10.96 -41.83 -20.10
N GLU A 49 11.82 -42.00 -19.10
CA GLU A 49 11.44 -42.06 -17.68
C GLU A 49 10.63 -40.82 -17.29
N ARG A 50 9.31 -41.00 -17.12
CA ARG A 50 8.41 -39.99 -16.60
C ARG A 50 8.55 -39.94 -15.08
N ASN A 51 9.46 -39.11 -14.59
CA ASN A 51 9.24 -38.45 -13.30
C ASN A 51 8.07 -37.48 -13.51
N GLY A 52 6.86 -37.98 -13.27
CA GLY A 52 5.64 -37.19 -13.35
C GLY A 52 5.73 -35.96 -12.43
N PRO A 53 5.21 -34.80 -12.84
CA PRO A 53 5.20 -33.63 -11.99
C PRO A 53 4.41 -33.97 -10.72
N VAL A 54 5.09 -33.93 -9.58
CA VAL A 54 4.46 -34.00 -8.26
C VAL A 54 3.46 -32.86 -8.21
N ARG A 55 2.16 -33.16 -8.29
CA ARG A 55 1.11 -32.17 -8.06
C ARG A 55 1.31 -31.65 -6.65
N PRO A 56 1.59 -30.35 -6.44
CA PRO A 56 1.60 -29.80 -5.11
C PRO A 56 0.22 -30.08 -4.50
N THR A 57 0.21 -30.74 -3.36
CA THR A 57 -1.00 -30.89 -2.55
C THR A 57 -1.55 -29.50 -2.31
N PRO A 58 -2.84 -29.24 -2.59
CA PRO A 58 -3.43 -27.94 -2.31
C PRO A 58 -3.28 -27.68 -0.82
N ILE A 59 -2.39 -26.76 -0.47
CA ILE A 59 -2.34 -26.19 0.87
C ILE A 59 -3.66 -25.45 0.98
N VAL A 60 -4.57 -25.99 1.80
CA VAL A 60 -5.78 -25.28 2.20
C VAL A 60 -5.31 -24.14 3.10
N SER A 61 -4.90 -23.03 2.49
CA SER A 61 -4.65 -21.79 3.22
C SER A 61 -6.00 -21.33 3.75
N THR A 62 -6.19 -21.44 5.06
CA THR A 62 -7.29 -20.75 5.71
C THR A 62 -7.14 -19.26 5.40
N PRO A 63 -8.22 -18.55 5.04
CA PRO A 63 -8.16 -17.11 4.85
C PRO A 63 -7.52 -16.49 6.10
N VAL A 64 -6.43 -15.74 5.91
CA VAL A 64 -5.81 -14.97 6.98
C VAL A 64 -6.81 -13.89 7.37
N MET A 65 -7.71 -14.22 8.30
CA MET A 65 -8.58 -13.23 8.91
C MET A 65 -7.67 -12.27 9.68
N PRO A 66 -7.90 -10.96 9.59
CA PRO A 66 -7.15 -10.00 10.39
C PRO A 66 -7.25 -10.38 11.87
N SER A 67 -6.12 -10.35 12.57
CA SER A 67 -6.08 -10.64 14.01
C SER A 67 -6.89 -9.60 14.79
N SER A 68 -7.34 -9.93 15.99
CA SER A 68 -7.98 -8.95 16.88
C SER A 68 -7.08 -7.75 17.17
N ALA A 69 -5.76 -7.95 17.18
CA ALA A 69 -4.76 -6.90 17.31
C ALA A 69 -4.74 -5.95 16.08
N TYR A 70 -4.90 -6.49 14.87
CA TYR A 70 -5.00 -5.65 13.66
C TYR A 70 -6.22 -4.72 13.71
N ILE A 71 -7.38 -5.25 14.09
CA ILE A 71 -8.62 -4.46 14.17
C ILE A 71 -8.48 -3.34 15.22
N SER A 72 -7.92 -3.66 16.39
CA SER A 72 -7.76 -2.68 17.46
C SER A 72 -6.77 -1.55 17.11
N ARG A 73 -5.72 -1.83 16.32
CA ARG A 73 -4.80 -0.80 15.83
C ARG A 73 -5.49 0.21 14.92
N TRP A 74 -6.35 -0.25 14.02
CA TRP A 74 -7.11 0.63 13.14
C TRP A 74 -8.16 1.44 13.89
N GLU A 75 -8.92 0.82 14.78
CA GLU A 75 -9.90 1.52 15.61
C GLU A 75 -9.25 2.65 16.41
N ARG A 76 -8.09 2.39 17.02
CA ARG A 76 -7.31 3.41 17.73
C ARG A 76 -6.94 4.58 16.81
N ALA A 77 -6.37 4.29 15.63
CA ALA A 77 -5.94 5.32 14.69
C ALA A 77 -7.12 6.16 14.14
N ILE A 78 -8.27 5.53 13.92
CA ILE A 78 -9.50 6.20 13.48
C ILE A 78 -10.02 7.16 14.55
N LEU A 79 -10.17 6.69 15.79
CA LEU A 79 -10.67 7.50 16.90
C LEU A 79 -9.75 8.70 17.19
N GLU A 80 -8.45 8.49 17.15
CA GLU A 80 -7.48 9.57 17.33
C GLU A 80 -7.52 10.60 16.18
N ALA A 81 -7.66 10.14 14.93
CA ALA A 81 -7.83 11.03 13.79
C ALA A 81 -9.08 11.90 13.91
N GLU A 82 -10.21 11.31 14.32
CA GLU A 82 -11.46 12.03 14.57
C GLU A 82 -11.29 13.08 15.67
N ALA A 83 -10.63 12.73 16.77
CA ALA A 83 -10.35 13.66 17.86
C ALA A 83 -9.44 14.83 17.41
N MET A 84 -8.38 14.55 16.64
CA MET A 84 -7.50 15.59 16.10
C MET A 84 -8.22 16.53 15.16
N LEU A 85 -9.11 16.01 14.30
CA LEU A 85 -9.88 16.81 13.37
C LEU A 85 -10.94 17.67 14.08
N ALA A 86 -11.59 17.13 15.11
CA ALA A 86 -12.56 17.88 15.92
C ALA A 86 -11.91 19.04 16.68
N ASN A 87 -10.69 18.85 17.19
CA ASN A 87 -9.95 19.87 17.93
C ASN A 87 -9.28 20.94 17.05
N SER A 88 -9.27 20.76 15.73
CA SER A 88 -8.59 21.67 14.80
C SER A 88 -9.47 22.85 14.32
N SER A 89 -10.38 23.31 15.18
CA SER A 89 -11.45 24.28 14.85
C SER A 89 -10.95 25.64 14.32
N ASP A 90 -9.68 25.99 14.55
CA ASP A 90 -9.12 27.31 14.21
C ASP A 90 -8.49 27.38 12.81
N GLY A 91 -8.86 26.46 11.91
CA GLY A 91 -8.30 26.40 10.56
C GLY A 91 -6.86 25.88 10.49
N GLY A 92 -6.31 25.42 11.61
CA GLY A 92 -5.06 24.68 11.65
C GLY A 92 -5.12 23.39 10.82
N VAL A 93 -3.96 22.93 10.35
CA VAL A 93 -3.83 21.59 9.78
C VAL A 93 -3.45 20.65 10.93
N PRO A 94 -4.23 19.59 11.22
CA PRO A 94 -3.88 18.61 12.25
C PRO A 94 -2.48 18.04 12.05
N SER A 95 -1.77 17.72 13.14
CA SER A 95 -0.40 17.19 13.09
C SER A 95 -0.28 15.82 12.40
N CYS A 96 -1.35 15.02 12.35
CA CYS A 96 -1.40 13.80 11.53
C CYS A 96 -1.38 14.07 10.02
N LEU A 97 -1.67 15.29 9.58
CA LEU A 97 -1.63 15.70 8.17
C LEU A 97 -0.37 16.53 7.84
N LEU A 98 0.60 16.57 8.76
CA LEU A 98 1.90 17.21 8.61
C LEU A 98 3.02 16.17 8.76
N PRO A 99 4.08 16.23 7.94
CA PRO A 99 5.22 15.34 8.07
C PRO A 99 6.00 15.63 9.37
N ASN A 100 6.45 14.58 10.04
CA ASN A 100 7.39 14.66 11.15
C ASN A 100 8.84 14.81 10.65
N THR A 101 9.11 15.90 9.94
CA THR A 101 10.45 16.17 9.37
C THR A 101 11.53 16.30 10.44
N LYS A 102 11.17 16.79 11.63
CA LYS A 102 12.07 16.83 12.79
C LYS A 102 12.49 15.42 13.22
N GLY A 103 11.55 14.48 13.35
CA GLY A 103 11.85 13.09 13.68
C GLY A 103 12.77 12.43 12.63
N THR A 104 12.53 12.70 11.35
CA THR A 104 13.42 12.26 10.26
C THR A 104 14.82 12.85 10.39
N ALA A 105 14.96 14.13 10.71
CA ALA A 105 16.24 14.79 10.91
C ALA A 105 17.01 14.26 12.12
N ASP A 106 16.33 14.10 13.26
CA ASP A 106 16.90 13.54 14.49
C ASP A 106 17.42 12.10 14.28
N MET A 107 16.68 11.30 13.50
CA MET A 107 17.10 9.97 13.07
C MET A 107 18.37 10.04 12.20
N LEU A 108 18.39 10.91 11.20
CA LEU A 108 19.55 11.08 10.31
C LEU A 108 20.81 11.47 11.09
N ASP A 109 20.69 12.44 11.99
CA ASP A 109 21.79 12.88 12.85
C ASP A 109 22.35 11.73 13.72
N ARG A 110 21.46 10.88 14.24
CA ARG A 110 21.87 9.67 14.99
C ARG A 110 22.65 8.70 14.11
N LEU A 111 22.19 8.43 12.90
CA LEU A 111 22.85 7.52 11.95
C LEU A 111 24.23 8.03 11.54
N LEU A 112 24.36 9.35 11.29
CA LEU A 112 25.64 9.97 10.96
C LEU A 112 26.63 9.85 12.11
N ARG A 113 26.20 10.14 13.35
CA ARG A 113 27.05 9.95 14.55
C ARG A 113 27.49 8.49 14.74
N GLN A 114 26.58 7.53 14.52
CA GLN A 114 26.90 6.10 14.62
C GLN A 114 27.91 5.66 13.57
N ARG A 115 27.81 6.21 12.34
CA ARG A 115 28.78 5.94 11.28
C ARG A 115 30.17 6.47 11.63
N ASP A 116 30.24 7.68 12.16
CA ASP A 116 31.51 8.33 12.52
C ASP A 116 32.20 7.67 13.73
N GLN A 117 31.43 7.00 14.59
CA GLN A 117 31.95 6.23 15.73
C GLN A 117 32.45 4.83 15.37
N LYS A 118 32.20 4.33 14.15
CA LYS A 118 32.58 2.96 13.77
C LYS A 118 34.11 2.87 13.67
N PRO A 119 34.77 1.91 14.36
CA PRO A 119 36.22 1.80 14.36
C PRO A 119 36.75 1.61 12.93
N SER A 120 37.90 2.23 12.66
CA SER A 120 38.52 2.40 11.33
C SER A 120 38.87 1.11 10.56
N GLY A 121 38.52 -0.06 11.10
CA GLY A 121 38.73 -1.37 10.47
C GLY A 121 37.54 -1.90 9.66
N VAL A 122 36.36 -1.27 9.71
CA VAL A 122 35.21 -1.69 8.90
C VAL A 122 35.10 -0.80 7.67
N ASN A 123 35.50 -1.32 6.51
CA ASN A 123 35.38 -0.66 5.20
C ASN A 123 33.90 -0.55 4.77
N SER A 124 33.13 0.34 5.40
CA SER A 124 31.83 0.76 4.87
C SER A 124 32.08 1.68 3.68
N SER A 125 31.54 1.35 2.52
CA SER A 125 31.65 2.22 1.37
C SER A 125 30.80 3.46 1.60
N SER A 126 31.30 4.64 1.21
CA SER A 126 30.50 5.87 1.13
C SER A 126 29.22 5.76 0.28
N THR A 127 29.09 4.67 -0.50
CA THR A 127 27.94 4.38 -1.37
C THR A 127 26.92 3.44 -0.72
N ASP A 128 27.18 2.94 0.48
CA ASP A 128 26.26 2.07 1.19
C ASP A 128 25.12 2.92 1.79
N PRO A 129 23.87 2.46 1.71
CA PRO A 129 22.76 3.16 2.36
C PRO A 129 22.93 3.16 3.88
N LEU A 130 22.55 4.27 4.52
CA LEU A 130 22.55 4.37 5.99
C LEU A 130 21.39 3.61 6.64
N LEU A 131 20.38 3.25 5.84
CA LEU A 131 19.19 2.54 6.26
C LEU A 131 19.04 1.21 5.53
N SER A 132 18.36 0.28 6.19
CA SER A 132 18.07 -1.07 5.68
C SER A 132 17.12 -1.05 4.49
N LEU A 133 17.29 -2.04 3.61
CA LEU A 133 16.43 -2.31 2.46
C LEU A 133 15.51 -3.51 2.77
N PRO A 134 14.33 -3.63 2.10
CA PRO A 134 13.81 -2.71 1.08
C PRO A 134 13.25 -1.41 1.65
N VAL A 135 13.15 -0.38 0.80
CA VAL A 135 12.40 0.84 1.09
C VAL A 135 10.97 0.70 0.57
N LEU A 136 10.00 0.76 1.48
CA LEU A 136 8.59 0.54 1.19
C LEU A 136 7.83 1.88 1.28
N ASN A 137 7.26 2.35 0.18
CA ASN A 137 6.42 3.54 0.18
C ASN A 137 5.05 3.22 0.78
N VAL A 138 4.81 3.72 1.98
CA VAL A 138 3.55 3.61 2.69
C VAL A 138 2.68 4.85 2.50
N GLY A 139 3.05 5.76 1.59
CA GLY A 139 2.21 6.87 1.17
C GLY A 139 0.96 6.44 0.40
N MET A 140 -0.07 7.29 0.48
CA MET A 140 -1.28 7.12 -0.32
C MET A 140 -1.06 7.50 -1.80
N PRO A 141 -1.92 7.05 -2.73
CA PRO A 141 -1.88 7.51 -4.10
C PRO A 141 -1.83 9.03 -4.18
N LYS A 142 -1.08 9.56 -5.15
CA LYS A 142 -0.89 11.01 -5.38
C LYS A 142 -0.08 11.76 -4.32
N THR A 143 0.61 11.09 -3.41
CA THR A 143 1.56 11.75 -2.48
C THR A 143 3.00 11.80 -2.98
N GLY A 144 3.30 11.30 -4.19
CA GLY A 144 4.63 11.48 -4.82
C GLY A 144 5.40 10.19 -5.14
N SER A 145 4.73 9.03 -5.23
CA SER A 145 5.33 7.74 -5.59
C SER A 145 6.27 7.80 -6.81
N SER A 146 5.89 8.54 -7.85
CA SER A 146 6.73 8.69 -9.06
C SER A 146 7.99 9.52 -8.82
N THR A 147 7.92 10.56 -8.00
CA THR A 147 9.10 11.35 -7.60
C THR A 147 10.08 10.46 -6.84
N LEU A 148 9.58 9.67 -5.88
CA LEU A 148 10.41 8.73 -5.13
C LEU A 148 11.04 7.66 -6.04
N ALA A 149 10.25 7.06 -6.94
CA ALA A 149 10.76 6.07 -7.90
C ALA A 149 11.85 6.66 -8.81
N SER A 150 11.68 7.88 -9.30
CA SER A 150 12.69 8.60 -10.06
C SER A 150 13.97 8.85 -9.25
N PHE A 151 13.83 9.24 -7.97
CA PHE A 151 14.96 9.46 -7.08
C PHE A 151 15.79 8.17 -6.89
N PHE A 152 15.16 7.05 -6.51
CA PHE A 152 15.87 5.81 -6.25
C PHE A 152 16.50 5.21 -7.52
N LYS A 153 15.77 5.26 -8.64
CA LYS A 153 16.31 4.86 -9.95
C LYS A 153 17.53 5.70 -10.34
N CYS A 154 17.46 7.02 -10.18
CA CYS A 154 18.58 7.92 -10.43
C CYS A 154 19.77 7.62 -9.51
N SER A 155 19.50 7.23 -8.26
CA SER A 155 20.52 6.89 -7.26
C SER A 155 21.15 5.51 -7.46
N GLY A 156 20.67 4.73 -8.44
CA GLY A 156 21.22 3.42 -8.79
C GLY A 156 20.69 2.26 -7.95
N PHE A 157 19.55 2.46 -7.28
CA PHE A 157 18.84 1.37 -6.62
C PHE A 157 17.94 0.65 -7.62
N LYS A 158 17.78 -0.66 -7.44
CA LYS A 158 16.84 -1.49 -8.20
C LYS A 158 15.49 -1.46 -7.49
N GLY A 159 14.43 -1.35 -8.24
CA GLY A 159 13.10 -1.24 -7.66
C GLY A 159 12.06 -1.02 -8.72
N SER A 160 10.81 -0.95 -8.27
CA SER A 160 9.67 -0.75 -9.14
C SER A 160 8.79 0.40 -8.66
N HIS A 161 8.22 1.12 -9.66
CA HIS A 161 7.21 2.14 -9.39
C HIS A 161 5.86 1.45 -9.15
N HIS A 162 5.19 0.99 -10.21
CA HIS A 162 3.91 0.27 -10.13
C HIS A 162 3.93 -1.10 -10.83
N TYR A 163 4.90 -1.32 -11.72
CA TYR A 163 5.11 -2.60 -12.41
C TYR A 163 6.37 -3.26 -11.90
N LEU A 164 6.29 -4.56 -11.62
CA LEU A 164 7.43 -5.38 -11.25
C LEU A 164 8.40 -5.53 -12.42
N SER A 165 9.68 -5.65 -12.11
CA SER A 165 10.75 -5.83 -13.10
C SER A 165 10.80 -7.24 -13.70
N LYS A 166 9.93 -8.17 -13.25
CA LYS A 166 9.89 -9.55 -13.75
C LYS A 166 9.56 -9.58 -15.24
N VAL A 167 10.60 -9.81 -16.02
CA VAL A 167 10.51 -10.34 -17.37
C VAL A 167 10.18 -11.82 -17.20
N LEU A 168 8.90 -12.19 -17.24
CA LEU A 168 8.59 -13.58 -17.57
C LEU A 168 9.31 -13.87 -18.89
N ALA A 169 10.21 -14.85 -18.87
CA ALA A 169 11.35 -14.98 -19.78
C ALA A 169 11.01 -14.97 -21.29
N ASN A 170 9.74 -15.06 -21.66
CA ASN A 170 9.28 -15.11 -23.05
C ASN A 170 8.23 -14.05 -23.42
N ASP A 171 7.80 -13.18 -22.52
CA ASP A 171 6.81 -12.14 -22.85
C ASP A 171 7.20 -10.77 -22.29
N LYS A 172 7.87 -10.00 -23.16
CA LYS A 172 8.24 -8.59 -22.88
C LYS A 172 7.01 -7.67 -22.73
N ARG A 173 5.78 -8.17 -22.92
CA ARG A 173 4.55 -7.38 -22.87
C ARG A 173 3.76 -7.53 -21.58
N SER A 174 3.93 -8.60 -20.81
CA SER A 174 3.25 -8.76 -19.52
C SER A 174 4.06 -8.09 -18.41
N LYS A 175 3.71 -6.84 -18.10
CA LYS A 175 4.14 -6.20 -16.85
C LYS A 175 3.16 -6.57 -15.76
N GLU A 176 3.62 -7.33 -14.78
CA GLU A 176 2.84 -7.63 -13.58
C GLU A 176 2.76 -6.37 -12.70
N ILE A 177 1.54 -6.01 -12.28
CA ILE A 177 1.31 -4.90 -11.34
C ILE A 177 1.65 -5.41 -9.93
N GLN A 178 2.27 -4.56 -9.11
CA GLN A 178 2.69 -4.92 -7.76
C GLN A 178 1.52 -5.40 -6.87
N ALA A 179 0.45 -4.60 -6.76
CA ALA A 179 -0.64 -4.87 -5.82
C ALA A 179 -1.31 -6.24 -6.05
N PRO A 180 -1.69 -6.63 -7.29
CA PRO A 180 -2.31 -7.93 -7.54
C PRO A 180 -1.39 -9.10 -7.18
N CYS A 181 -0.09 -9.01 -7.48
CA CYS A 181 0.85 -10.03 -7.05
C CYS A 181 0.88 -10.15 -5.53
N MET A 182 1.01 -9.02 -4.81
CA MET A 182 1.07 -9.01 -3.35
C MET A 182 -0.20 -9.56 -2.71
N ARG A 183 -1.36 -9.24 -3.29
CA ARG A 183 -2.67 -9.77 -2.88
C ARG A 183 -2.71 -11.28 -3.01
N ASP A 184 -2.32 -11.79 -4.17
CA ASP A 184 -2.42 -13.21 -4.48
C ASP A 184 -1.41 -14.00 -3.64
N ALA A 185 -0.19 -13.46 -3.43
CA ALA A 185 0.78 -14.01 -2.50
C ALA A 185 0.24 -14.08 -1.06
N ALA A 186 -0.35 -12.99 -0.55
CA ALA A 186 -0.93 -12.94 0.79
C ALA A 186 -2.09 -13.94 0.96
N ARG A 187 -2.99 -14.05 -0.03
CA ARG A 187 -4.11 -15.01 -0.03
C ARG A 187 -3.64 -16.47 -0.02
N LEU A 188 -2.51 -16.74 -0.67
CA LEU A 188 -1.89 -18.06 -0.70
C LEU A 188 -1.00 -18.34 0.51
N GLY A 189 -0.86 -17.39 1.45
CA GLY A 189 0.04 -17.52 2.60
C GLY A 189 1.52 -17.58 2.21
N LEU A 190 1.89 -16.97 1.08
CA LEU A 190 3.26 -16.92 0.59
C LEU A 190 3.97 -15.65 1.11
N PRO A 191 5.31 -15.68 1.29
CA PRO A 191 6.07 -14.46 1.59
C PRO A 191 5.92 -13.47 0.44
N ILE A 192 5.34 -12.31 0.72
CA ILE A 192 4.86 -11.31 -0.24
C ILE A 192 6.02 -10.72 -1.05
N LEU A 193 7.06 -10.24 -0.36
CA LEU A 193 8.22 -9.60 -0.97
C LEU A 193 9.05 -10.60 -1.76
N LYS A 194 9.25 -11.82 -1.28
CA LYS A 194 9.95 -12.88 -2.00
C LYS A 194 9.17 -13.32 -3.24
N SER A 195 7.84 -13.42 -3.12
CA SER A 195 6.99 -13.84 -4.24
C SER A 195 6.94 -12.78 -5.34
N CYS A 196 6.87 -11.50 -4.98
CA CYS A 196 6.61 -10.42 -5.93
C CYS A 196 7.86 -9.61 -6.28
N ALA A 197 8.80 -9.46 -5.35
CA ALA A 197 9.80 -8.41 -5.33
C ALA A 197 11.18 -8.87 -4.78
N GLU A 198 11.56 -10.15 -4.96
CA GLU A 198 12.75 -10.77 -4.34
C GLU A 198 14.08 -10.01 -4.56
N ASN A 199 14.16 -9.19 -5.60
CA ASN A 199 15.36 -8.43 -5.97
C ASN A 199 15.12 -6.91 -6.01
N GLU A 200 13.98 -6.44 -5.53
CA GLU A 200 13.64 -5.02 -5.51
C GLU A 200 14.11 -4.41 -4.19
N GLU A 201 14.94 -3.38 -4.26
CA GLU A 201 15.44 -2.64 -3.11
C GLU A 201 14.47 -1.53 -2.71
N TYR A 202 13.52 -1.20 -3.57
CA TYR A 202 12.46 -0.25 -3.28
C TYR A 202 11.15 -0.61 -3.99
N LEU A 203 10.03 -0.27 -3.34
CA LEU A 203 8.67 -0.41 -3.88
C LEU A 203 7.91 0.91 -3.65
N MET A 204 7.58 1.61 -4.73
CA MET A 204 7.06 2.99 -4.64
C MET A 204 5.56 3.14 -4.87
N GLN A 205 4.86 2.14 -5.40
CA GLN A 205 3.41 2.18 -5.57
C GLN A 205 2.85 0.76 -5.49
N MET A 206 2.57 0.34 -4.26
CA MET A 206 2.06 -0.99 -3.94
C MET A 206 0.53 -1.07 -4.07
N ASP A 207 -0.17 0.06 -4.21
CA ASP A 207 -1.62 0.14 -4.35
C ASP A 207 -2.13 -0.19 -5.76
N ALA A 208 -3.36 -0.72 -5.81
CA ALA A 208 -4.19 -0.77 -7.00
C ALA A 208 -5.64 -0.42 -6.67
N GLU A 209 -6.20 0.54 -7.40
CA GLU A 209 -7.57 1.04 -7.27
C GLU A 209 -8.42 0.74 -8.52
N TYR A 210 -8.36 -0.48 -9.04
CA TYR A 210 -9.02 -0.88 -10.28
C TYR A 210 -10.07 -1.95 -10.06
N PRO A 211 -11.39 -1.66 -10.17
CA PRO A 211 -12.38 -2.71 -10.42
C PRO A 211 -11.96 -3.52 -11.65
N PHE A 212 -11.58 -4.78 -11.46
CA PHE A 212 -11.10 -5.73 -12.47
C PHE A 212 -12.21 -6.14 -13.46
N THR A 213 -13.31 -5.40 -13.53
CA THR A 213 -14.55 -5.80 -14.21
C THR A 213 -14.79 -5.13 -15.56
N GLU A 214 -14.05 -4.08 -15.96
CA GLU A 214 -14.39 -3.37 -17.21
C GLU A 214 -13.74 -3.93 -18.49
N SER A 215 -12.82 -4.90 -18.43
CA SER A 215 -12.12 -5.37 -19.66
C SER A 215 -11.70 -6.85 -19.72
N MET A 216 -11.97 -7.70 -18.71
CA MET A 216 -11.77 -9.15 -18.84
C MET A 216 -13.11 -9.88 -18.84
N SER A 217 -13.62 -10.07 -20.05
CA SER A 217 -14.84 -10.81 -20.37
C SER A 217 -14.79 -12.26 -19.87
N ASP A 218 -15.78 -12.58 -19.05
CA ASP A 218 -16.68 -13.74 -19.16
C ASP A 218 -16.45 -15.10 -18.46
N HIS A 219 -15.31 -15.49 -17.87
CA HIS A 219 -15.21 -16.89 -17.39
C HIS A 219 -14.70 -17.19 -15.99
N ILE A 220 -14.74 -16.27 -15.02
CA ILE A 220 -14.55 -16.66 -13.61
C ILE A 220 -15.63 -16.05 -12.73
N SER A 221 -16.51 -16.92 -12.25
CA SER A 221 -17.70 -16.65 -11.46
C SER A 221 -17.41 -16.01 -10.11
N SER A 222 -18.14 -14.92 -9.86
CA SER A 222 -18.83 -14.54 -8.62
C SER A 222 -18.05 -14.22 -7.34
N LYS A 223 -18.34 -13.02 -6.83
CA LYS A 223 -18.41 -12.63 -5.40
C LYS A 223 -17.14 -12.23 -4.62
N PHE A 224 -15.93 -12.32 -5.18
CA PHE A 224 -14.70 -11.89 -4.48
C PHE A 224 -13.85 -10.85 -5.25
N ARG A 225 -14.48 -10.14 -6.20
CA ARG A 225 -13.88 -9.00 -6.93
C ARG A 225 -14.05 -7.69 -6.15
N ASP A 226 -13.61 -7.69 -4.90
CA ASP A 226 -13.37 -6.47 -4.13
C ASP A 226 -11.98 -5.97 -4.52
N ASP A 227 -11.98 -5.05 -5.47
CA ASP A 227 -10.92 -4.86 -6.45
C ASP A 227 -9.98 -3.68 -6.14
N CYS A 228 -9.98 -3.23 -4.88
CA CYS A 228 -8.96 -2.33 -4.38
C CYS A 228 -8.07 -3.10 -3.42
N PHE A 229 -6.76 -2.94 -3.58
CA PHE A 229 -5.80 -3.59 -2.69
C PHE A 229 -4.63 -2.70 -2.40
N PHE A 230 -4.41 -2.43 -1.13
CA PHE A 230 -3.42 -1.48 -0.65
C PHE A 230 -2.57 -2.18 0.40
N PRO A 231 -1.49 -2.88 0.00
CA PRO A 231 -0.58 -3.55 0.93
C PRO A 231 -0.07 -2.62 2.04
N GLN A 232 0.11 -1.34 1.74
CA GLN A 232 0.50 -0.33 2.73
C GLN A 232 -0.58 0.00 3.78
N LEU A 233 -1.83 -0.43 3.56
CA LEU A 233 -2.94 -0.35 4.52
C LEU A 233 -3.18 -1.71 5.19
N GLU A 234 -3.15 -2.79 4.41
CA GLU A 234 -3.71 -4.07 4.84
C GLU A 234 -2.66 -5.11 5.27
N LEU A 235 -1.39 -4.91 4.91
CA LEU A 235 -0.36 -5.95 5.01
C LEU A 235 0.90 -5.50 5.76
N LEU A 236 0.84 -4.46 6.60
CA LEU A 236 2.03 -3.99 7.32
C LEU A 236 2.67 -5.11 8.17
N GLU A 237 1.87 -5.92 8.85
CA GLU A 237 2.32 -7.06 9.65
C GLU A 237 3.01 -8.12 8.79
N ALA A 238 2.38 -8.53 7.68
CA ALA A 238 2.97 -9.53 6.80
C ALA A 238 4.28 -9.03 6.15
N LEU A 239 4.36 -7.73 5.84
CA LEU A 239 5.58 -7.08 5.37
C LEU A 239 6.66 -7.02 6.46
N HIS A 240 6.28 -6.81 7.73
CA HIS A 240 7.19 -6.86 8.87
C HIS A 240 7.74 -8.27 9.11
N ASP A 241 6.88 -9.28 9.11
CA ASP A 241 7.28 -10.68 9.34
C ASP A 241 8.34 -11.12 8.33
N GLU A 242 8.24 -10.64 7.10
CA GLU A 242 9.19 -10.97 6.03
C GLU A 242 10.42 -10.06 5.99
N ALA A 243 10.27 -8.78 6.31
CA ALA A 243 11.34 -7.79 6.28
C ALA A 243 11.33 -6.93 7.55
N PRO A 244 11.72 -7.48 8.73
CA PRO A 244 11.53 -6.82 10.03
C PRO A 244 12.38 -5.56 10.23
N ASN A 245 13.36 -5.34 9.37
CA ASN A 245 14.21 -4.15 9.37
C ASN A 245 13.94 -3.24 8.17
N ALA A 246 12.85 -3.45 7.41
CA ALA A 246 12.54 -2.62 6.25
C ALA A 246 12.43 -1.13 6.62
N THR A 247 12.77 -0.26 5.67
CA THR A 247 12.58 1.18 5.84
C THR A 247 11.26 1.60 5.22
N TYR A 248 10.41 2.25 6.00
CA TYR A 248 9.18 2.85 5.49
C TYR A 248 9.41 4.31 5.10
N ILE A 249 8.81 4.72 3.99
CA ILE A 249 8.79 6.12 3.56
C ILE A 249 7.34 6.58 3.42
N LEU A 250 7.00 7.67 4.09
CA LEU A 250 5.68 8.27 4.12
C LEU A 250 5.77 9.71 3.58
N PRO A 251 5.60 9.90 2.26
CA PRO A 251 5.63 11.22 1.66
C PRO A 251 4.33 11.98 1.93
N PHE A 252 4.45 13.26 2.29
CA PHE A 252 3.34 14.18 2.51
C PHE A 252 3.21 15.16 1.36
N ARG A 253 1.96 15.47 1.04
CA ARG A 253 1.54 16.60 0.20
C ARG A 253 0.54 17.41 1.03
N PRO A 254 0.53 18.76 0.94
CA PRO A 254 -0.50 19.55 1.58
C PRO A 254 -1.90 18.98 1.32
N ILE A 255 -2.68 18.78 2.37
CA ILE A 255 -3.93 18.01 2.31
C ILE A 255 -4.90 18.53 1.24
N THR A 256 -5.00 19.84 1.06
CA THR A 256 -5.83 20.48 0.03
C THR A 256 -5.40 20.08 -1.38
N ASP A 257 -4.09 20.01 -1.62
CA ASP A 257 -3.50 19.66 -2.92
C ASP A 257 -3.61 18.16 -3.19
N TRP A 258 -3.50 17.34 -2.15
CA TRP A 258 -3.76 15.91 -2.23
C TRP A 258 -5.22 15.64 -2.62
N ILE A 259 -6.19 16.23 -1.91
CA ILE A 259 -7.63 16.11 -2.25
C ILE A 259 -7.92 16.60 -3.67
N LYS A 260 -7.36 17.75 -4.06
CA LYS A 260 -7.48 18.27 -5.43
C LYS A 260 -6.94 17.28 -6.46
N SER A 261 -5.83 16.59 -6.14
CA SER A 261 -5.27 15.57 -7.01
C SER A 261 -6.14 14.32 -7.08
N MET A 262 -6.73 13.87 -5.98
CA MET A 262 -7.68 12.75 -5.94
C MET A 262 -8.91 13.03 -6.82
N LYS A 263 -9.44 14.27 -6.75
CA LYS A 263 -10.59 14.70 -7.57
C LYS A 263 -10.28 14.78 -9.06
N SER A 264 -9.07 15.18 -9.44
CA SER A 264 -8.75 15.56 -10.82
C SER A 264 -7.97 14.53 -11.63
N TRP A 265 -7.41 13.49 -11.00
CA TRP A 265 -6.60 12.50 -11.70
C TRP A 265 -7.45 11.29 -12.10
N ASN A 266 -7.76 11.15 -13.40
CA ASN A 266 -8.43 9.98 -13.98
C ASN A 266 -9.66 9.49 -13.18
N HIS A 267 -10.53 10.36 -12.66
CA HIS A 267 -11.66 9.93 -11.80
C HIS A 267 -11.25 9.10 -10.57
N MET A 268 -10.04 9.30 -10.04
CA MET A 268 -9.51 8.53 -8.91
C MET A 268 -10.41 8.58 -7.69
N LEU A 269 -10.99 9.74 -7.34
CA LEU A 269 -11.94 9.79 -6.23
C LEU A 269 -13.14 8.84 -6.43
N SER A 270 -13.66 8.72 -7.66
CA SER A 270 -14.76 7.80 -7.97
C SER A 270 -14.34 6.33 -7.94
N ARG A 271 -13.11 6.00 -8.34
CA ARG A 271 -12.59 4.63 -8.17
C ARG A 271 -12.34 4.32 -6.69
N PHE A 272 -11.74 5.26 -5.98
CA PHE A 272 -11.41 5.18 -4.57
C PHE A 272 -12.66 5.03 -3.70
N SER A 273 -13.78 5.70 -4.04
CA SER A 273 -15.04 5.57 -3.30
C SER A 273 -15.72 4.20 -3.46
N LYS A 274 -15.29 3.38 -4.43
CA LYS A 274 -15.80 2.01 -4.63
C LYS A 274 -15.00 0.97 -3.84
N CYS A 275 -13.88 1.37 -3.24
CA CYS A 275 -13.03 0.51 -2.44
C CYS A 275 -13.59 0.31 -1.02
N ASN A 276 -13.34 -0.86 -0.44
CA ASN A 276 -13.62 -1.13 0.96
C ASN A 276 -12.33 -1.03 1.78
N PHE A 277 -12.06 0.15 2.37
CA PHE A 277 -10.86 0.36 3.19
C PHE A 277 -11.14 0.13 4.68
N PRO A 278 -10.20 -0.44 5.44
CA PRO A 278 -10.38 -0.71 6.87
C PRO A 278 -10.62 0.56 7.70
N ASN A 279 -10.12 1.71 7.24
CA ASN A 279 -10.17 2.99 7.93
C ASN A 279 -11.05 4.03 7.25
N MET A 280 -11.92 3.57 6.36
CA MET A 280 -12.96 4.40 5.76
C MET A 280 -14.31 3.85 6.19
N ARG A 281 -15.22 4.73 6.63
CA ARG A 281 -16.60 4.31 6.86
C ARG A 281 -17.15 3.76 5.54
N MET A 282 -17.62 2.51 5.54
CA MET A 282 -18.07 1.84 4.32
C MET A 282 -19.07 2.72 3.56
N GLY A 283 -18.85 2.85 2.24
CA GLY A 283 -19.76 3.53 1.34
C GLY A 283 -19.68 5.05 1.45
N LEU A 284 -18.56 5.64 1.00
CA LEU A 284 -18.61 7.02 0.53
C LEU A 284 -19.74 7.12 -0.50
N PRO A 285 -20.84 7.85 -0.23
CA PRO A 285 -21.90 7.96 -1.21
C PRO A 285 -21.30 8.54 -2.48
N GLU A 286 -21.61 7.93 -3.63
CA GLU A 286 -21.08 8.34 -4.94
C GLU A 286 -21.33 9.84 -5.22
N ASN A 287 -22.28 10.44 -4.49
CA ASN A 287 -22.68 11.84 -4.49
C ASN A 287 -22.18 12.65 -3.27
N LEU A 288 -20.95 12.43 -2.77
CA LEU A 288 -20.39 13.31 -1.75
C LEU A 288 -20.38 14.76 -2.24
N GLN A 289 -21.32 15.56 -1.73
CA GLN A 289 -21.29 17.00 -1.91
C GLN A 289 -20.03 17.61 -1.27
N LYS A 290 -19.43 16.92 -0.28
CA LYS A 290 -18.24 17.35 0.48
C LYS A 290 -17.36 16.17 0.90
N PRO A 291 -16.55 15.58 0.00
CA PRO A 291 -15.66 14.45 0.33
C PRO A 291 -14.47 14.86 1.23
N GLU A 292 -14.23 16.15 1.45
CA GLU A 292 -13.06 16.66 2.15
C GLU A 292 -12.90 16.16 3.60
N PRO A 293 -13.95 16.16 4.45
CA PRO A 293 -13.79 15.69 5.83
C PRO A 293 -13.43 14.20 5.90
N ASP A 294 -14.09 13.37 5.08
CA ASP A 294 -13.83 11.93 5.06
C ASP A 294 -12.44 11.62 4.51
N LEU A 295 -12.00 12.31 3.45
CA LEU A 295 -10.65 12.16 2.91
C LEU A 295 -9.58 12.63 3.89
N LYS A 296 -9.85 13.69 4.67
CA LYS A 296 -8.97 14.15 5.75
C LYS A 296 -8.85 13.10 6.85
N GLN A 297 -9.98 12.57 7.30
CA GLN A 297 -10.04 11.55 8.35
C GLN A 297 -9.36 10.26 7.89
N PHE A 298 -9.62 9.79 6.68
CA PHE A 298 -8.96 8.65 6.06
C PHE A 298 -7.43 8.82 6.00
N LEU A 299 -6.94 9.95 5.48
CA LEU A 299 -5.48 10.15 5.38
C LEU A 299 -4.84 10.29 6.76
N CYS A 300 -5.49 11.00 7.68
CA CYS A 300 -5.02 11.19 9.05
C CYS A 300 -4.93 9.85 9.81
N SER A 301 -5.97 9.01 9.72
CA SER A 301 -5.98 7.69 10.37
C SER A 301 -4.93 6.76 9.77
N HIS A 302 -4.70 6.81 8.46
CA HIS A 302 -3.60 6.08 7.81
C HIS A 302 -2.22 6.50 8.35
N VAL A 303 -1.96 7.81 8.42
CA VAL A 303 -0.69 8.33 8.97
C VAL A 303 -0.49 7.88 10.41
N LEU A 304 -1.53 7.96 11.25
CA LEU A 304 -1.46 7.51 12.63
C LEU A 304 -1.23 6.00 12.74
N HIS A 305 -1.89 5.21 11.89
CA HIS A 305 -1.67 3.76 11.84
C HIS A 305 -0.21 3.40 11.51
N VAL A 306 0.37 4.01 10.48
CA VAL A 306 1.78 3.81 10.12
C VAL A 306 2.73 4.25 11.24
N ARG A 307 2.48 5.41 11.87
CA ARG A 307 3.31 5.90 12.98
C ARG A 307 3.27 4.95 14.18
N HIS A 308 2.07 4.52 14.60
CA HIS A 308 1.90 3.54 15.68
C HIS A 308 2.56 2.21 15.34
N PHE A 309 2.46 1.75 14.09
CA PHE A 309 3.10 0.52 13.65
C PHE A 309 4.63 0.57 13.82
N VAL A 310 5.27 1.66 13.40
CA VAL A 310 6.74 1.80 13.56
C VAL A 310 7.15 2.04 15.02
N GLU A 311 6.30 2.68 15.82
CA GLU A 311 6.51 2.78 17.27
C GLU A 311 6.48 1.40 17.95
N GLU A 312 5.56 0.53 17.55
CA GLU A 312 5.44 -0.83 18.05
C GLU A 312 6.58 -1.75 17.59
N PHE A 313 7.07 -1.53 16.36
CA PHE A 313 8.15 -2.30 15.74
C PHE A 313 9.38 -1.40 15.45
N PRO A 314 10.17 -1.03 16.49
CA PRO A 314 11.25 -0.07 16.39
C PRO A 314 12.49 -0.57 15.60
N SER A 315 12.46 -1.81 15.11
CA SER A 315 13.42 -2.32 14.12
C SER A 315 13.25 -1.64 12.76
N HIS A 316 12.07 -1.10 12.47
CA HIS A 316 11.83 -0.28 11.30
C HIS A 316 12.31 1.15 11.48
N ASN A 317 12.59 1.81 10.35
CA ASN A 317 12.80 3.24 10.30
C ASN A 317 11.68 3.87 9.47
N LEU A 318 11.16 5.02 9.92
CA LEU A 318 10.15 5.79 9.20
C LEU A 318 10.74 7.11 8.72
N ILE A 319 10.70 7.34 7.42
CA ILE A 319 11.09 8.60 6.79
C ILE A 319 9.81 9.35 6.43
N GLU A 320 9.57 10.48 7.08
CA GLU A 320 8.50 11.40 6.70
C GLU A 320 9.07 12.60 5.95
N LEU A 321 8.52 12.88 4.76
CA LEU A 321 9.02 13.93 3.86
C LEU A 321 7.91 14.89 3.45
N ASP A 322 8.24 16.17 3.27
CA ASP A 322 7.40 17.11 2.54
C ASP A 322 7.78 17.07 1.05
N LEU A 323 6.85 16.66 0.18
CA LEU A 323 7.06 16.61 -1.27
C LEU A 323 7.40 18.00 -1.86
N TYR A 324 6.97 19.08 -1.22
CA TYR A 324 7.20 20.45 -1.71
C TYR A 324 8.50 21.05 -1.16
N ASP A 325 9.10 20.47 -0.13
CA ASP A 325 10.42 20.87 0.35
C ASP A 325 11.52 20.21 -0.49
N GLN A 326 11.81 20.81 -1.64
CA GLN A 326 12.81 20.30 -2.58
C GLN A 326 14.24 20.29 -2.01
N GLY A 327 14.56 21.23 -1.11
CA GLY A 327 15.89 21.35 -0.54
C GLY A 327 16.13 20.28 0.52
N THR A 328 15.28 20.26 1.54
CA THR A 328 15.46 19.37 2.70
C THR A 328 15.19 17.92 2.33
N SER A 329 14.07 17.61 1.68
CA SER A 329 13.71 16.22 1.36
C SER A 329 14.73 15.56 0.42
N GLY A 330 15.21 16.31 -0.58
CA GLY A 330 16.24 15.85 -1.50
C GLY A 330 17.59 15.62 -0.82
N SER A 331 18.00 16.51 0.08
CA SER A 331 19.23 16.35 0.86
C SER A 331 19.15 15.14 1.79
N VAL A 332 18.06 15.03 2.57
CA VAL A 332 17.85 13.90 3.50
C VAL A 332 17.92 12.57 2.76
N LEU A 333 17.19 12.42 1.65
CA LEU A 333 17.22 11.18 0.89
C LEU A 333 18.57 10.88 0.26
N SER A 334 19.28 11.89 -0.27
CA SER A 334 20.61 11.70 -0.84
C SER A 334 21.65 11.30 0.22
N THR A 335 21.47 11.73 1.47
CA THR A 335 22.33 11.30 2.59
C THR A 335 22.00 9.89 3.05
N LEU A 336 20.71 9.54 3.18
CA LEU A 336 20.28 8.20 3.60
C LEU A 336 20.57 7.13 2.55
N PHE A 337 20.41 7.48 1.27
CA PHE A 337 20.54 6.59 0.12
C PHE A 337 21.49 7.22 -0.92
N PRO A 338 22.81 7.20 -0.66
CA PRO A 338 23.79 7.82 -1.53
C PRO A 338 23.81 7.16 -2.91
N LYS A 339 24.15 7.96 -3.92
CA LYS A 339 24.31 7.49 -5.30
C LYS A 339 25.32 6.36 -5.38
N ARG A 340 24.91 5.22 -5.93
CA ARG A 340 25.82 4.10 -6.24
C ARG A 340 26.61 4.32 -7.53
N ASN A 341 26.06 5.10 -8.46
CA ASN A 341 26.73 5.43 -9.71
C ASN A 341 27.31 6.84 -9.68
N ARG A 342 28.65 6.94 -9.72
CA ARG A 342 29.37 8.22 -9.69
C ARG A 342 29.32 9.00 -11.01
N THR A 343 28.84 8.41 -12.10
CA THR A 343 28.86 9.06 -13.43
C THR A 343 27.80 10.14 -13.60
N THR A 344 26.75 10.17 -12.76
CA THR A 344 25.73 11.22 -12.83
C THR A 344 26.05 12.33 -11.85
N GLN A 345 26.62 13.44 -12.34
CA GLN A 345 26.70 14.67 -11.55
C GLN A 345 25.30 15.26 -11.34
N GLY A 346 25.00 15.79 -10.15
CA GLY A 346 23.73 16.49 -9.83
C GLY A 346 22.84 15.81 -8.78
N SER A 347 21.77 16.49 -8.36
CA SER A 347 20.76 15.93 -7.45
C SER A 347 19.83 14.95 -8.16
N CYS A 348 19.47 13.84 -7.51
CA CYS A 348 18.43 12.92 -8.01
C CYS A 348 17.01 13.35 -7.63
N TRP A 349 16.88 14.30 -6.71
CA TRP A 349 15.58 14.76 -6.26
C TRP A 349 14.97 15.76 -7.24
N GLY A 350 13.68 15.59 -7.53
CA GLY A 350 12.93 16.51 -8.38
C GLY A 350 11.46 16.12 -8.53
N HIS A 351 10.68 17.01 -9.14
CA HIS A 351 9.26 16.77 -9.41
C HIS A 351 9.08 15.91 -10.66
N ALA A 352 8.65 14.66 -10.48
CA ALA A 352 8.10 13.84 -11.55
C ALA A 352 6.57 13.98 -11.58
N ASN A 353 5.96 13.84 -12.76
CA ASN A 353 4.50 13.89 -12.95
C ASN A 353 3.81 15.19 -12.49
N ALA A 354 4.53 16.32 -12.51
CA ALA A 354 3.90 17.63 -12.40
C ALA A 354 3.12 17.91 -13.69
N LYS A 355 1.84 18.33 -13.57
CA LYS A 355 1.20 19.06 -14.68
C LYS A 355 2.06 20.31 -14.91
N ALA A 356 2.36 20.65 -16.17
CA ALA A 356 3.15 21.84 -16.53
C ALA A 356 2.76 23.00 -15.62
N SER A 357 3.72 23.46 -14.81
CA SER A 357 3.42 24.25 -13.61
C SER A 357 2.79 25.58 -13.99
N VAL A 358 1.60 25.85 -13.45
CA VAL A 358 1.23 27.24 -13.11
C VAL A 358 2.31 27.73 -12.13
N PRO A 359 2.90 28.93 -12.34
CA PRO A 359 3.94 29.46 -11.44
C PRO A 359 3.49 29.37 -9.98
N GLN A 360 4.27 28.68 -9.15
CA GLN A 360 4.00 28.58 -7.72
C GLN A 360 4.09 29.99 -7.12
N PRO A 361 3.06 30.48 -6.40
CA PRO A 361 3.20 31.71 -5.65
C PRO A 361 4.32 31.53 -4.64
N LYS A 362 5.29 32.45 -4.63
CA LYS A 362 6.37 32.46 -3.65
C LYS A 362 5.74 32.39 -2.26
N ARG A 363 5.98 31.28 -1.53
CA ARG A 363 5.62 31.21 -0.10
C ARG A 363 6.27 32.43 0.56
N GLN A 364 5.43 33.35 1.04
CA GLN A 364 5.91 34.43 1.88
C GLN A 364 6.43 33.77 3.16
N ASN A 365 7.75 33.74 3.31
CA ASN A 365 8.36 33.41 4.59
C ASN A 365 7.80 34.43 5.59
N SER A 366 6.87 34.01 6.45
CA SER A 366 6.46 34.81 7.59
C SER A 366 7.66 34.91 8.53
N GLU A 367 8.44 35.97 8.33
CA GLU A 367 9.54 36.36 9.20
C GLU A 367 8.97 36.55 10.62
N PRO A 368 9.55 35.89 11.64
CA PRO A 368 9.04 35.99 13.00
C PRO A 368 9.12 37.43 13.46
N THR A 369 7.96 38.03 13.73
CA THR A 369 7.83 39.43 14.12
C THR A 369 8.60 39.65 15.42
N ARG A 370 9.69 40.42 15.34
CA ARG A 370 10.55 40.76 16.48
C ARG A 370 9.71 41.51 17.53
N PRO A 371 9.75 41.13 18.82
CA PRO A 371 8.99 41.83 19.85
C PRO A 371 9.50 43.28 19.98
N GLY A 372 8.61 44.24 19.73
CA GLY A 372 8.90 45.66 19.77
C GLY A 372 9.24 46.12 21.19
N ASN A 373 10.42 46.74 21.33
CA ASN A 373 10.83 47.45 22.53
C ASN A 373 9.88 48.63 22.80
N LYS A 374 9.07 48.53 23.86
CA LYS A 374 8.39 49.69 24.46
C LYS A 374 9.43 50.51 25.23
N LYS A 375 9.79 51.69 24.72
CA LYS A 375 10.45 52.73 25.53
C LYS A 375 9.40 53.46 26.36
N LYS A 376 9.70 53.62 27.65
CA LYS A 376 9.04 54.54 28.59
C LYS A 376 9.50 55.96 28.33
#